data_AF-A0A7X3U5N8-F1
#
_entry.id   AF-A0A7X3U5N8-F1
#
_cell.length_a   1.000
_cell.length_b   1.000
_cell.length_c   1.000
_cell.angle_alpha   90.00
_cell.angle_beta   90.00
_cell.angle_gamma   90.00
#
_symmetry.space_group_name_H-M   'P 1'
#
loop_
_entity.id
_entity.type
_entity.pdbx_description
1 polymer ?
#
loop_
_entity_poly.entity_id
_entity_poly.type
_entity_poly.pdbx_seq_one_letter_code
_entity_poly.pdbx_strand_id
1 'polypeptide(L)'
;MGSNGNGHAKTTHEDPVLVVVQLSGGNDFMNTVVPYSDPHYYDHRATLGVPEDDLIPINEDLAFHAPAAPLKEFWDDGKLAIVQGVGYPNSSRSHFRSMYIWHTCEPEKISTEGWLGMTTGQIDPDTENVLTAVNFGRGLPQALVSKGVPVTSVGNLDNYGLMTGLDDEDDRNETLERFKEMYAPAIGTGAVMDYLSETGLGVLDGAHVLKKVPGMYKSEVEYGGNEIARGLKDVARVHL
;
A
#
# COMPACT_ATOMS: atom_id res chain seq x y z
N MET A 1 24.85 -35.47 -19.22
CA MET A 1 23.62 -35.01 -19.89
C MET A 1 22.72 -34.49 -18.77
N GLY A 2 22.93 -33.27 -18.27
CA GLY A 2 22.58 -32.02 -18.94
C GLY A 2 21.29 -31.53 -18.28
N SER A 3 21.42 -30.68 -17.26
CA SER A 3 20.30 -30.10 -16.52
C SER A 3 19.52 -29.15 -17.41
N ASN A 4 18.19 -29.31 -17.45
CA ASN A 4 17.30 -28.31 -18.00
C ASN A 4 17.15 -27.18 -16.97
N GLY A 5 18.02 -26.18 -17.11
CA GLY A 5 17.80 -24.86 -16.50
C GLY A 5 16.58 -24.23 -17.14
N ASN A 6 15.57 -23.95 -16.32
CA ASN A 6 14.37 -23.23 -16.73
C ASN A 6 14.75 -21.75 -16.83
N GLY A 7 15.35 -21.36 -17.96
CA GLY A 7 15.68 -19.98 -18.26
C GLY A 7 14.40 -19.16 -18.34
N HIS A 8 14.13 -18.37 -17.30
CA HIS A 8 13.19 -17.27 -17.40
C HIS A 8 13.74 -16.32 -18.45
N ALA A 9 13.01 -16.19 -19.55
CA ALA A 9 13.29 -15.20 -20.57
C ALA A 9 13.32 -13.84 -19.88
N LYS A 10 14.46 -13.14 -19.97
CA LYS A 10 14.62 -11.79 -19.45
C LYS A 10 13.73 -10.86 -20.29
N THR A 11 12.49 -10.66 -19.85
CA THR A 11 11.58 -9.68 -20.41
C THR A 11 12.21 -8.30 -20.23
N THR A 12 12.36 -7.55 -21.31
CA THR A 12 12.84 -6.16 -21.31
C THR A 12 11.77 -5.17 -20.84
N HIS A 13 10.74 -5.66 -20.15
CA HIS A 13 9.65 -4.89 -19.60
C HIS A 13 9.79 -5.01 -18.10
N GLU A 14 9.95 -3.88 -17.41
CA GLU A 14 9.83 -3.84 -15.96
C GLU A 14 8.46 -4.38 -15.56
N ASP A 15 8.43 -5.21 -14.51
CA ASP A 15 7.19 -5.78 -14.00
C ASP A 15 6.26 -4.66 -13.51
N PRO A 16 4.94 -4.78 -13.72
CA PRO A 16 3.99 -3.76 -13.31
C PRO A 16 3.95 -3.61 -11.78
N VAL A 17 3.98 -2.37 -11.29
CA VAL A 17 3.83 -2.07 -9.87
C VAL A 17 2.37 -1.77 -9.54
N LEU A 18 1.85 -2.44 -8.50
CA LEU A 18 0.55 -2.13 -7.92
C LEU A 18 0.70 -1.11 -6.78
N VAL A 19 0.11 0.07 -6.94
CA VAL A 19 0.02 1.09 -5.89
C VAL A 19 -1.39 1.09 -5.32
N VAL A 20 -1.54 0.79 -4.03
CA VAL A 20 -2.83 0.83 -3.34
C VAL A 20 -2.90 2.06 -2.45
N VAL A 21 -3.83 2.97 -2.77
CA VAL A 21 -4.10 4.16 -1.98
C VAL A 21 -5.39 3.95 -1.17
N GLN A 22 -5.28 3.96 0.15
CA GLN A 22 -6.43 3.91 1.04
C GLN A 22 -6.76 5.29 1.59
N LEU A 23 -7.99 5.75 1.35
CA LEU A 23 -8.52 6.99 1.93
C LEU A 23 -9.13 6.71 3.31
N SER A 24 -8.35 6.90 4.36
CA SER A 24 -8.82 6.83 5.76
C SER A 24 -9.56 8.12 6.12
N GLY A 25 -10.66 8.02 6.88
CA GLY A 25 -11.43 9.19 7.32
C GLY A 25 -12.85 9.31 6.76
N GLY A 26 -13.31 8.33 5.98
CA GLY A 26 -14.71 8.22 5.56
C GLY A 26 -15.05 9.07 4.35
N ASN A 27 -14.49 8.72 3.19
CA ASN A 27 -14.90 9.31 1.91
C ASN A 27 -16.40 9.03 1.66
N ASP A 28 -17.18 10.08 1.43
CA ASP A 28 -18.54 9.92 0.94
C ASP A 28 -18.49 9.63 -0.56
N PHE A 29 -18.59 8.35 -0.91
CA PHE A 29 -18.50 7.91 -2.29
C PHE A 29 -19.59 8.54 -3.18
N MET A 30 -20.77 8.84 -2.62
CA MET A 30 -21.87 9.47 -3.36
C MET A 30 -21.67 10.98 -3.58
N ASN A 31 -20.68 11.59 -2.91
CA ASN A 31 -20.21 12.94 -3.21
C ASN A 31 -18.90 12.96 -4.01
N THR A 32 -18.30 11.79 -4.26
CA THR A 32 -17.16 11.65 -5.18
C THR A 32 -17.65 11.33 -6.58
N VAL A 33 -18.48 10.29 -6.68
CA VAL A 33 -19.14 9.84 -7.92
C VAL A 33 -20.64 9.92 -7.68
N VAL A 34 -21.25 10.98 -8.19
CA VAL A 34 -22.62 11.40 -7.92
C VAL A 34 -23.56 10.75 -8.93
N PRO A 35 -24.55 9.95 -8.49
CA PRO A 35 -25.62 9.43 -9.36
C PRO A 35 -26.66 10.52 -9.62
N TYR A 36 -26.29 11.53 -10.41
CA TYR A 36 -27.03 12.78 -10.55
C TYR A 36 -28.33 12.65 -11.36
N SER A 37 -28.50 11.58 -12.15
CA SER A 37 -29.75 11.30 -12.85
C SER A 37 -30.78 10.61 -11.94
N ASP A 38 -30.39 10.12 -10.76
CA ASP A 38 -31.26 9.37 -9.86
C ASP A 38 -31.99 10.30 -8.88
N PRO A 39 -33.32 10.46 -8.97
CA PRO A 39 -34.08 11.30 -8.04
C PRO A 39 -33.96 10.84 -6.58
N HIS A 40 -33.73 9.54 -6.33
CA HIS A 40 -33.54 9.03 -4.98
C HIS A 40 -32.30 9.60 -4.30
N TYR A 41 -31.27 9.97 -5.05
CA TYR A 41 -30.09 10.64 -4.51
C TYR A 41 -30.49 11.94 -3.81
N TYR A 42 -31.26 12.80 -4.48
CA TYR A 42 -31.69 14.08 -3.95
C TYR A 42 -32.72 13.93 -2.82
N ASP A 43 -33.70 13.02 -3.00
CA ASP A 43 -34.72 12.74 -1.98
C ASP A 43 -34.12 12.31 -0.64
N HIS A 44 -33.06 11.48 -0.68
CA HIS A 44 -32.41 10.95 0.52
C HIS A 44 -31.21 11.76 1.02
N ARG A 45 -30.80 12.82 0.30
CA ARG A 45 -29.61 13.62 0.63
C ARG A 45 -29.87 15.12 0.62
N ALA A 46 -31.03 15.56 1.09
CA ALA A 46 -31.44 16.97 1.12
C ALA A 46 -30.38 17.96 1.68
N THR A 47 -29.49 17.52 2.58
CA THR A 47 -28.41 18.36 3.16
C THR A 47 -27.03 18.10 2.58
N LEU A 48 -26.82 16.97 1.90
CA LEU A 48 -25.50 16.50 1.45
C LEU A 48 -25.40 16.38 -0.08
N GLY A 49 -26.51 16.52 -0.79
CA GLY A 49 -26.59 16.45 -2.24
C GLY A 49 -25.75 17.55 -2.88
N VAL A 50 -25.02 17.19 -3.94
CA VAL A 50 -24.21 18.13 -4.70
C VAL A 50 -25.11 18.92 -5.67
N PRO A 51 -25.04 20.26 -5.70
CA PRO A 51 -25.79 21.08 -6.66
C PRO A 51 -25.38 20.76 -8.10
N GLU A 52 -26.32 20.87 -9.04
CA GLU A 52 -26.05 20.56 -10.46
C GLU A 52 -24.91 21.39 -11.06
N ASP A 53 -24.76 22.66 -10.65
CA ASP A 53 -23.69 23.55 -11.12
C ASP A 53 -22.28 23.09 -10.70
N ASP A 54 -22.17 22.23 -9.66
CA ASP A 54 -20.92 21.69 -9.15
C ASP A 54 -20.62 20.26 -9.69
N LEU A 55 -21.44 19.78 -10.63
CA LEU A 55 -21.30 18.46 -11.24
C LEU A 55 -20.54 18.51 -12.57
N ILE A 56 -19.71 17.51 -12.78
CA ILE A 56 -18.94 17.26 -14.00
C ILE A 56 -19.36 15.88 -14.53
N PRO A 57 -20.31 15.82 -15.48
CA PRO A 57 -20.80 14.55 -16.00
C PRO A 57 -19.68 13.68 -16.60
N ILE A 58 -19.69 12.39 -16.27
CA ILE A 58 -18.79 11.38 -16.85
C ILE A 58 -19.54 10.42 -17.78
N ASN A 59 -20.85 10.28 -17.60
CA ASN A 59 -21.80 9.65 -18.52
C ASN A 59 -23.24 10.17 -18.23
N GLU A 60 -24.27 9.50 -18.75
CA GLU A 60 -25.68 9.91 -18.60
C GLU A 60 -26.20 9.81 -17.15
N ASP A 61 -25.55 9.01 -16.30
CA ASP A 61 -26.04 8.71 -14.94
C ASP A 61 -25.15 9.23 -13.82
N LEU A 62 -23.85 9.36 -14.10
CA LEU A 62 -22.81 9.64 -13.12
C LEU A 62 -22.08 10.94 -13.46
N ALA A 63 -21.74 11.68 -12.42
CA ALA A 63 -20.90 12.86 -12.48
C ALA A 63 -19.85 12.85 -11.37
N PHE A 64 -18.69 13.47 -11.61
CA PHE A 64 -17.80 13.86 -10.53
C PHE A 64 -18.32 15.15 -9.89
N HIS A 65 -18.15 15.29 -8.58
CA HIS A 65 -18.24 16.59 -7.92
C HIS A 65 -16.97 17.42 -8.23
N ALA A 66 -17.08 18.75 -8.31
CA ALA A 66 -15.99 19.65 -8.67
C ALA A 66 -14.62 19.39 -7.99
N PRO A 67 -14.51 19.03 -6.70
CA PRO A 67 -13.22 18.66 -6.09
C PRO A 67 -12.55 17.41 -6.70
N ALA A 68 -13.33 16.52 -7.32
CA ALA A 68 -12.86 15.36 -8.05
C ALA A 68 -12.63 15.64 -9.55
N ALA A 69 -12.73 16.90 -10.01
CA ALA A 69 -12.47 17.30 -11.40
C ALA A 69 -11.15 16.76 -11.98
N PRO A 70 -10.02 16.71 -11.24
CA PRO A 70 -8.77 16.16 -11.77
C PRO A 70 -8.86 14.71 -12.23
N LEU A 71 -9.86 13.94 -11.77
CA LEU A 71 -10.08 12.56 -12.21
C LEU A 71 -10.70 12.46 -13.62
N LYS A 72 -11.31 13.55 -14.12
CA LYS A 72 -12.02 13.57 -15.41
C LYS A 72 -11.10 13.30 -16.58
N GLU A 73 -9.89 13.84 -16.57
CA GLU A 73 -8.89 13.59 -17.62
C GLU A 73 -8.55 12.10 -17.72
N PHE A 74 -8.33 11.43 -16.58
CA PHE A 74 -8.06 9.99 -16.56
C PHE A 74 -9.25 9.17 -17.04
N TRP A 75 -10.48 9.61 -16.74
CA TRP A 75 -11.69 8.98 -17.26
C TRP A 75 -11.78 9.11 -18.78
N ASP A 76 -11.63 10.32 -19.31
CA ASP A 76 -11.73 10.61 -20.74
C ASP A 76 -10.65 9.89 -21.56
N ASP A 77 -9.45 9.74 -20.97
CA ASP A 77 -8.34 9.00 -21.54
C ASP A 77 -8.49 7.46 -21.44
N GLY A 78 -9.54 6.96 -20.77
CA GLY A 78 -9.72 5.52 -20.53
C GLY A 78 -8.73 4.91 -19.55
N LYS A 79 -8.11 5.73 -18.68
CA LYS A 79 -7.11 5.34 -17.66
C LYS A 79 -7.70 5.21 -16.26
N LEU A 80 -8.97 5.51 -16.08
CA LEU A 80 -9.70 5.38 -14.81
C LEU A 80 -10.88 4.43 -14.96
N ALA A 81 -11.00 3.49 -14.03
CA ALA A 81 -12.17 2.65 -13.86
C ALA A 81 -12.82 2.90 -12.50
N ILE A 82 -14.15 2.94 -12.47
CA ILE A 82 -14.95 3.12 -11.26
C ILE A 82 -15.75 1.84 -11.04
N VAL A 83 -15.60 1.22 -9.88
CA VAL A 83 -16.35 0.02 -9.49
C VAL A 83 -17.30 0.40 -8.36
N GLN A 84 -18.59 0.50 -8.66
CA GLN A 84 -19.63 0.78 -7.67
C GLN A 84 -20.25 -0.50 -7.11
N GLY A 85 -20.98 -0.38 -6.00
CA GLY A 85 -21.71 -1.50 -5.40
C GLY A 85 -20.82 -2.55 -4.72
N VAL A 86 -19.56 -2.21 -4.43
CA VAL A 86 -18.65 -3.08 -3.68
C VAL A 86 -19.04 -3.08 -2.20
N GLY A 87 -19.44 -4.24 -1.69
CA GLY A 87 -19.88 -4.38 -0.31
C GLY A 87 -20.25 -5.81 0.03
N TYR A 88 -20.88 -5.98 1.20
CA TYR A 88 -21.32 -7.29 1.70
C TYR A 88 -22.70 -7.17 2.38
N PRO A 89 -23.50 -8.25 2.41
CA PRO A 89 -24.81 -8.25 3.06
C PRO A 89 -24.72 -7.83 4.52
N ASN A 90 -25.73 -7.11 5.02
CA ASN A 90 -25.79 -6.66 6.41
C ASN A 90 -24.53 -5.89 6.86
N SER A 91 -24.05 -4.99 6.00
CA SER A 91 -22.82 -4.22 6.20
C SER A 91 -22.74 -3.60 7.59
N SER A 92 -21.55 -3.68 8.20
CA SER A 92 -21.34 -3.16 9.55
C SER A 92 -21.43 -1.63 9.55
N ARG A 93 -22.04 -1.07 10.59
CA ARG A 93 -22.04 0.39 10.83
C ARG A 93 -20.86 0.85 11.68
N SER A 94 -20.08 -0.08 12.22
CA SER A 94 -18.86 0.25 12.97
C SER A 94 -17.73 0.54 12.00
N HIS A 95 -17.14 1.73 12.12
CA HIS A 95 -16.00 2.14 11.31
C HIS A 95 -14.81 1.17 11.46
N PHE A 96 -14.49 0.78 12.70
CA PHE A 96 -13.40 -0.15 12.99
C PHE A 96 -13.64 -1.54 12.39
N ARG A 97 -14.86 -2.08 12.54
CA ARG A 97 -15.19 -3.39 11.96
C ARG A 97 -15.20 -3.35 10.44
N SER A 98 -15.72 -2.28 9.83
CA SER A 98 -15.77 -2.15 8.36
C SER A 98 -14.37 -2.06 7.75
N MET A 99 -13.48 -1.24 8.33
CA MET A 99 -12.09 -1.18 7.87
C MET A 99 -11.38 -2.53 8.02
N TYR A 100 -11.59 -3.21 9.14
CA TYR A 100 -11.04 -4.55 9.34
C TYR A 100 -11.53 -5.55 8.28
N ILE A 101 -12.83 -5.53 7.94
CA ILE A 101 -13.39 -6.38 6.88
C ILE A 101 -12.78 -6.02 5.52
N TRP A 102 -12.61 -4.73 5.20
CA TRP A 102 -11.95 -4.32 3.95
C TRP A 102 -10.49 -4.75 3.86
N HIS A 103 -9.79 -4.79 5.00
CA HIS A 103 -8.39 -5.23 5.08
C HIS A 103 -8.24 -6.74 4.95
N THR A 104 -9.19 -7.51 5.49
CA THR A 104 -9.13 -8.98 5.55
C THR A 104 -9.96 -9.68 4.47
N CYS A 105 -10.86 -8.95 3.81
CA CYS A 105 -11.92 -9.48 2.96
C CYS A 105 -12.82 -10.54 3.65
N GLU A 106 -12.92 -10.53 4.99
CA GLU A 106 -13.66 -11.52 5.78
C GLU A 106 -14.76 -10.86 6.64
N PRO A 107 -16.02 -10.87 6.18
CA PRO A 107 -17.12 -10.18 6.88
C PRO A 107 -17.67 -10.95 8.10
N GLU A 108 -17.59 -12.28 8.11
CA GLU A 108 -18.27 -13.14 9.09
C GLU A 108 -17.39 -13.48 10.27
N LYS A 109 -16.10 -13.74 10.03
CA LYS A 109 -15.16 -14.25 11.02
C LYS A 109 -14.13 -13.20 11.43
N ILE A 110 -13.28 -13.60 12.37
CA ILE A 110 -12.05 -12.89 12.70
C ILE A 110 -10.93 -13.58 11.91
N SER A 111 -10.39 -12.89 10.91
CA SER A 111 -9.18 -13.25 10.19
C SER A 111 -7.95 -12.52 10.77
N THR A 112 -6.82 -13.21 10.89
CA THR A 112 -5.54 -12.57 11.21
C THR A 112 -4.77 -12.17 9.96
N GLU A 113 -5.27 -12.53 8.79
CA GLU A 113 -4.60 -12.37 7.49
C GLU A 113 -5.30 -11.28 6.67
N GLY A 114 -4.50 -10.37 6.12
CA GLY A 114 -4.90 -9.35 5.17
C GLY A 114 -4.70 -9.81 3.73
N TRP A 115 -5.57 -9.35 2.83
CA TRP A 115 -5.57 -9.82 1.44
C TRP A 115 -4.30 -9.38 0.67
N LEU A 116 -3.75 -8.20 0.97
CA LEU A 116 -2.49 -7.76 0.35
C LEU A 116 -1.32 -8.60 0.85
N GLY A 117 -1.24 -8.89 2.15
CA GLY A 117 -0.19 -9.75 2.70
C GLY A 117 -0.22 -11.15 2.09
N MET A 118 -1.42 -11.76 1.99
CA MET A 118 -1.59 -13.05 1.32
C MET A 118 -1.21 -12.99 -0.17
N THR A 119 -1.54 -11.89 -0.85
CA THR A 119 -1.18 -11.69 -2.27
C THR A 119 0.33 -11.55 -2.43
N THR A 120 1.01 -10.80 -1.56
CA THR A 120 2.47 -10.68 -1.52
C THR A 120 3.13 -12.05 -1.37
N GLY A 121 2.65 -12.89 -0.45
CA GLY A 121 3.17 -14.26 -0.29
C GLY A 121 2.88 -15.20 -1.48
N GLN A 122 1.92 -14.87 -2.35
CA GLN A 122 1.73 -15.59 -3.61
C GLN A 122 2.66 -15.09 -4.72
N ILE A 123 2.99 -13.79 -4.71
CA ILE A 123 3.91 -13.16 -5.67
C ILE A 123 5.36 -13.57 -5.37
N ASP A 124 5.75 -13.60 -4.09
CA ASP A 124 7.09 -13.95 -3.62
C ASP A 124 7.01 -15.01 -2.49
N PRO A 125 6.73 -16.28 -2.82
CA PRO A 125 6.53 -17.34 -1.82
C PRO A 125 7.77 -17.67 -1.00
N ASP A 126 8.95 -17.46 -1.59
CA ASP A 126 10.25 -17.75 -0.96
C ASP A 126 10.85 -16.50 -0.28
N THR A 127 10.17 -15.36 -0.34
CA THR A 127 10.61 -14.08 0.25
C THR A 127 12.01 -13.68 -0.24
N GLU A 128 12.26 -13.82 -1.54
CA GLU A 128 13.54 -13.46 -2.14
C GLU A 128 13.77 -11.94 -2.11
N ASN A 129 12.70 -11.16 -2.10
CA ASN A 129 12.74 -9.71 -2.05
C ASN A 129 11.99 -9.15 -0.83
N VAL A 130 12.75 -8.65 0.14
CA VAL A 130 12.23 -7.99 1.35
C VAL A 130 11.43 -6.71 1.10
N LEU A 131 11.41 -6.23 -0.16
CA LEU A 131 10.66 -5.07 -0.64
C LEU A 131 9.55 -5.44 -1.64
N THR A 132 9.17 -6.72 -1.77
CA THR A 132 8.02 -7.14 -2.61
C THR A 132 6.75 -6.35 -2.26
N ALA A 133 6.56 -6.02 -0.98
CA ALA A 133 5.56 -5.05 -0.54
C ALA A 133 6.16 -4.02 0.42
N VAL A 134 5.85 -2.75 0.18
CA VAL A 134 6.26 -1.61 1.02
C VAL A 134 5.02 -0.79 1.39
N ASN A 135 4.88 -0.51 2.68
CA ASN A 135 3.85 0.37 3.22
C ASN A 135 4.45 1.74 3.53
N PHE A 136 3.90 2.80 2.95
CA PHE A 136 4.27 4.18 3.27
C PHE A 136 3.28 4.75 4.29
N GLY A 137 3.57 4.52 5.57
CA GLY A 137 2.68 4.88 6.67
C GLY A 137 3.26 4.51 8.03
N ARG A 138 2.64 5.03 9.10
CA ARG A 138 3.03 4.69 10.48
C ARG A 138 2.37 3.37 10.90
N GLY A 139 3.16 2.30 10.93
CA GLY A 139 2.71 0.97 11.31
C GLY A 139 2.12 0.18 10.16
N LEU A 140 2.08 -1.15 10.32
CA LEU A 140 1.63 -2.07 9.28
C LEU A 140 0.09 -2.17 9.30
N PRO A 141 -0.61 -1.82 8.21
CA PRO A 141 -2.07 -1.99 8.15
C PRO A 141 -2.43 -3.48 8.11
N GLN A 142 -3.59 -3.83 8.69
CA GLN A 142 -4.07 -5.21 8.72
C GLN A 142 -4.15 -5.84 7.32
N ALA A 143 -4.37 -5.04 6.27
CA ALA A 143 -4.39 -5.52 4.88
C ALA A 143 -3.08 -6.19 4.44
N LEU A 144 -1.94 -5.76 4.99
CA LEU A 144 -0.60 -6.27 4.65
C LEU A 144 -0.08 -7.31 5.64
N VAL A 145 -0.83 -7.60 6.72
CA VAL A 145 -0.43 -8.62 7.69
C VAL A 145 -0.67 -9.99 7.07
N SER A 146 0.38 -10.79 6.92
CA SER A 146 0.23 -12.21 6.64
C SER A 146 1.34 -13.04 7.25
N LYS A 147 1.02 -14.26 7.67
CA LYS A 147 2.00 -15.16 8.29
C LYS A 147 3.13 -15.51 7.32
N GLY A 148 4.38 -15.25 7.74
CA GLY A 148 5.57 -15.58 6.95
C GLY A 148 5.85 -14.61 5.82
N VAL A 149 5.12 -13.49 5.74
CA VAL A 149 5.32 -12.46 4.71
C VAL A 149 5.84 -11.20 5.39
N PRO A 150 7.14 -10.89 5.30
CA PRO A 150 7.67 -9.64 5.84
C PRO A 150 7.26 -8.48 4.94
N VAL A 151 6.73 -7.42 5.55
CA VAL A 151 6.36 -6.19 4.85
C VAL A 151 7.00 -5.00 5.55
N THR A 152 7.76 -4.24 4.77
CA THR A 152 8.48 -3.07 5.28
C THR A 152 7.53 -1.87 5.41
N SER A 153 7.44 -1.27 6.60
CA SER A 153 6.66 -0.04 6.83
C SER A 153 7.57 1.17 7.04
N VAL A 154 7.41 2.18 6.19
CA VAL A 154 8.21 3.39 6.13
C VAL A 154 7.34 4.59 6.51
N GLY A 155 7.54 5.13 7.72
CA GLY A 155 6.81 6.33 8.16
C GLY A 155 7.38 7.64 7.62
N ASN A 156 8.67 7.67 7.30
CA ASN A 156 9.37 8.79 6.65
C ASN A 156 10.63 8.22 5.99
N LEU A 157 10.70 8.26 4.65
CA LEU A 157 11.82 7.70 3.90
C LEU A 157 13.13 8.47 4.15
N ASP A 158 13.07 9.79 4.32
CA ASP A 158 14.26 10.64 4.53
C ASP A 158 14.95 10.36 5.88
N ASN A 159 14.20 9.83 6.86
CA ASN A 159 14.70 9.41 8.17
C ASN A 159 14.63 7.89 8.38
N TYR A 160 14.45 7.12 7.30
CA TYR A 160 14.29 5.68 7.39
C TYR A 160 15.63 4.99 7.63
N GLY A 161 15.70 4.18 8.68
CA GLY A 161 16.89 3.46 9.07
C GLY A 161 16.85 3.02 10.52
N LEU A 162 17.63 2.00 10.85
CA LEU A 162 17.96 1.65 12.23
C LEU A 162 19.22 2.39 12.64
N MET A 163 19.27 2.84 13.90
CA MET A 163 20.43 3.54 14.47
C MET A 163 20.76 4.84 13.72
N THR A 164 19.75 5.67 13.44
CA THR A 164 19.89 6.98 12.78
C THR A 164 20.71 8.02 13.55
N GLY A 165 21.17 7.68 14.78
CA GLY A 165 22.10 8.48 15.57
C GLY A 165 23.57 8.05 15.44
N LEU A 166 23.87 7.01 14.65
CA LEU A 166 25.23 6.65 14.26
C LEU A 166 25.51 7.25 12.88
N ASP A 167 26.28 8.34 12.87
CA ASP A 167 26.65 9.07 11.66
C ASP A 167 27.66 8.28 10.80
N ASP A 168 28.48 7.44 11.43
CA ASP A 168 29.50 6.63 10.77
C ASP A 168 28.87 5.37 10.12
N GLU A 169 29.22 5.12 8.86
CA GLU A 169 28.73 3.99 8.08
C GLU A 169 29.31 2.65 8.54
N ASP A 170 30.56 2.65 9.01
CA ASP A 170 31.27 1.45 9.44
C ASP A 170 30.77 0.98 10.81
N ASP A 171 30.61 1.90 11.76
CA ASP A 171 30.05 1.59 13.09
C ASP A 171 28.62 1.05 13.00
N ARG A 172 27.83 1.58 12.07
CA ARG A 172 26.48 1.08 11.82
C ARG A 172 26.51 -0.30 11.20
N ASN A 173 27.36 -0.55 10.20
CA ASN A 173 27.49 -1.87 9.58
C ASN A 173 27.97 -2.92 10.60
N GLU A 174 28.92 -2.58 11.47
CA GLU A 174 29.36 -3.46 12.57
C GLU A 174 28.22 -3.77 13.54
N THR A 175 27.41 -2.77 13.90
CA THR A 175 26.27 -2.97 14.81
C THR A 175 25.15 -3.78 14.13
N LEU A 176 24.93 -3.61 12.82
CA LEU A 176 24.01 -4.43 12.03
C LEU A 176 24.46 -5.89 12.01
N GLU A 177 25.74 -6.17 11.75
CA GLU A 177 26.29 -7.53 11.77
C GLU A 177 26.13 -8.18 13.15
N ARG A 178 26.40 -7.45 14.24
CA ARG A 178 26.17 -7.95 15.60
C ARG A 178 24.70 -8.26 15.89
N PHE A 179 23.78 -7.45 15.36
CA PHE A 179 22.35 -7.73 15.48
C PHE A 179 21.98 -9.01 14.71
N LYS A 180 22.50 -9.18 13.48
CA LYS A 180 22.31 -10.40 12.69
C LYS A 180 22.85 -11.63 13.44
N GLU A 181 24.04 -11.54 14.03
CA GLU A 181 24.66 -12.58 14.85
C GLU A 181 23.86 -12.91 16.11
N MET A 182 23.16 -11.93 16.71
CA MET A 182 22.34 -12.15 17.90
C MET A 182 21.04 -12.92 17.62
N TYR A 183 20.43 -12.68 16.45
CA TYR A 183 19.13 -13.28 16.10
C TYR A 183 19.21 -14.50 15.19
N ALA A 184 20.29 -14.67 14.42
CA ALA A 184 20.49 -15.85 13.58
C ALA A 184 20.45 -17.19 14.35
N PRO A 185 21.03 -17.31 15.58
CA PRO A 185 20.93 -18.53 16.38
C PRO A 185 19.52 -18.81 16.93
N ALA A 186 18.61 -17.83 16.89
CA ALA A 186 17.24 -18.00 17.36
C ALA A 186 16.31 -18.66 16.33
N ILE A 187 16.76 -18.77 15.06
CA ILE A 187 16.05 -19.49 14.01
C ILE A 187 16.08 -21.01 14.30
N GLY A 188 14.91 -21.63 14.33
CA GLY A 188 14.70 -23.03 14.70
C GLY A 188 14.59 -23.28 16.20
N THR A 189 14.57 -22.23 17.05
CA THR A 189 14.45 -22.38 18.51
C THR A 189 13.01 -22.33 19.01
N GLY A 190 12.07 -22.02 18.12
CA GLY A 190 10.64 -22.07 18.36
C GLY A 190 9.90 -20.97 17.60
N ALA A 191 8.63 -21.21 17.28
CA ALA A 191 7.85 -20.37 16.36
C ALA A 191 7.83 -18.86 16.67
N VAL A 192 7.93 -18.47 17.95
CA VAL A 192 7.98 -17.04 18.36
C VAL A 192 9.35 -16.43 18.06
N MET A 193 10.43 -17.16 18.33
CA MET A 193 11.78 -16.67 18.09
C MET A 193 12.10 -16.68 16.59
N ASP A 194 11.61 -17.69 15.85
CA ASP A 194 11.72 -17.75 14.39
C ASP A 194 11.07 -16.52 13.76
N TYR A 195 9.84 -16.20 14.16
CA TYR A 195 9.13 -15.02 13.69
C TYR A 195 9.87 -13.71 14.01
N LEU A 196 10.40 -13.56 15.23
CA LEU A 196 11.15 -12.37 15.62
C LEU A 196 12.45 -12.22 14.85
N SER A 197 13.18 -13.32 14.62
CA SER A 197 14.43 -13.32 13.86
C SER A 197 14.19 -13.02 12.38
N GLU A 198 13.24 -13.70 11.73
CA GLU A 198 12.91 -13.48 10.32
C GLU A 198 12.43 -12.04 10.08
N THR A 199 11.51 -11.55 10.91
CA THR A 199 11.01 -10.17 10.83
C THR A 199 12.13 -9.16 11.08
N GLY A 200 12.96 -9.40 12.09
CA GLY A 200 14.08 -8.53 12.43
C GLY A 200 15.10 -8.40 11.29
N LEU A 201 15.51 -9.53 10.72
CA LEU A 201 16.46 -9.57 9.60
C LEU A 201 15.87 -8.92 8.34
N GLY A 202 14.62 -9.22 7.99
CA GLY A 202 13.96 -8.62 6.83
C GLY A 202 13.85 -7.09 6.93
N VAL A 203 13.58 -6.55 8.13
CA VAL A 203 13.57 -5.09 8.35
C VAL A 203 14.96 -4.47 8.19
N LEU A 204 16.03 -5.14 8.62
CA LEU A 204 17.40 -4.64 8.44
C LEU A 204 17.78 -4.55 6.96
N ASP A 205 17.48 -5.60 6.21
CA ASP A 205 17.81 -5.65 4.78
C ASP A 205 16.98 -4.63 4.00
N GLY A 206 15.68 -4.49 4.31
CA GLY A 206 14.82 -3.45 3.76
C GLY A 206 15.31 -2.04 4.06
N ALA A 207 15.76 -1.77 5.30
CA ALA A 207 16.35 -0.49 5.70
C ALA A 207 17.63 -0.16 4.94
N HIS A 208 18.50 -1.15 4.71
CA HIS A 208 19.74 -0.92 3.96
C HIS A 208 19.47 -0.55 2.49
N VAL A 209 18.50 -1.21 1.86
CA VAL A 209 18.14 -0.93 0.46
C VAL A 209 17.45 0.44 0.35
N LEU A 210 16.42 0.69 1.16
CA LEU A 210 15.61 1.91 1.08
C LEU A 210 16.38 3.19 1.44
N LYS A 211 17.44 3.09 2.24
CA LYS A 211 18.27 4.27 2.58
C LYS A 211 18.97 4.89 1.37
N LYS A 212 19.31 4.10 0.34
CA LYS A 212 20.04 4.58 -0.85
C LYS A 212 19.12 5.32 -1.84
N VAL A 213 17.82 5.05 -1.75
CA VAL A 213 16.80 5.46 -2.70
C VAL A 213 16.65 7.00 -2.82
N PRO A 214 16.55 7.79 -1.72
CA PRO A 214 16.33 9.24 -1.84
C PRO A 214 17.40 9.99 -2.64
N GLY A 215 18.65 9.51 -2.63
CA GLY A 215 19.77 10.12 -3.36
C GLY A 215 19.77 9.82 -4.86
N MET A 216 18.99 8.82 -5.30
CA MET A 216 18.94 8.37 -6.70
C MET A 216 17.78 8.99 -7.48
N TYR A 217 16.72 9.40 -6.79
CA TYR A 217 15.51 9.93 -7.42
C TYR A 217 15.69 11.32 -8.01
N LYS A 218 15.32 11.48 -9.29
CA LYS A 218 15.19 12.76 -9.99
C LYS A 218 13.85 12.80 -10.71
N SER A 219 13.13 13.91 -10.60
CA SER A 219 11.84 14.12 -11.27
C SER A 219 11.58 15.59 -11.52
N GLU A 220 10.96 15.89 -12.66
CA GLU A 220 10.44 17.21 -13.01
C GLU A 220 9.02 17.43 -12.43
N VAL A 221 8.42 16.41 -11.80
CA VAL A 221 7.08 16.48 -11.20
C VAL A 221 7.15 17.15 -9.83
N GLU A 222 6.39 18.23 -9.67
CA GLU A 222 6.18 18.88 -8.37
C GLU A 222 5.09 18.16 -7.57
N TYR A 223 5.44 17.70 -6.37
CA TYR A 223 4.51 17.08 -5.43
C TYR A 223 3.97 18.12 -4.45
N GLY A 224 2.67 18.07 -4.16
CA GLY A 224 2.05 18.93 -3.16
C GLY A 224 2.62 18.75 -1.75
N GLY A 225 2.36 19.72 -0.87
CA GLY A 225 2.85 19.72 0.52
C GLY A 225 2.07 18.85 1.51
N ASN A 226 1.15 18.00 1.06
CA ASN A 226 0.28 17.19 1.91
C ASN A 226 0.80 15.74 2.06
N GLU A 227 0.19 14.97 2.98
CA GLU A 227 0.66 13.62 3.32
C GLU A 227 0.56 12.64 2.14
N ILE A 228 -0.53 12.70 1.36
CA ILE A 228 -0.72 11.81 0.20
C ILE A 228 0.32 12.09 -0.90
N ALA A 229 0.61 13.36 -1.19
CA ALA A 229 1.63 13.72 -2.17
C ALA A 229 3.03 13.28 -1.72
N ARG A 230 3.33 13.36 -0.42
CA ARG A 230 4.59 12.82 0.13
C ARG A 230 4.65 11.30 -0.01
N GLY A 231 3.58 10.58 0.32
CA GLY A 231 3.50 9.13 0.15
C GLY A 231 3.68 8.69 -1.31
N LEU A 232 3.01 9.35 -2.26
CA LEU A 232 3.17 9.08 -3.69
C LEU A 232 4.59 9.40 -4.19
N LYS A 233 5.23 10.42 -3.65
CA LYS A 233 6.65 10.71 -3.93
C LYS A 233 7.55 9.59 -3.43
N ASP A 234 7.31 9.08 -2.23
CA ASP A 234 8.08 7.98 -1.65
C ASP A 234 7.87 6.66 -2.42
N VAL A 235 6.65 6.39 -2.89
CA VAL A 235 6.38 5.27 -3.83
C VAL A 235 7.22 5.41 -5.10
N ALA A 236 7.19 6.59 -5.74
CA ALA A 236 7.94 6.82 -6.97
C ALA A 236 9.46 6.74 -6.77
N ARG A 237 9.94 7.11 -5.58
CA ARG A 237 11.35 6.97 -5.19
C ARG A 237 11.77 5.51 -5.14
N VAL A 238 11.00 4.64 -4.45
CA VAL A 238 11.36 3.23 -4.21
C VAL A 238 11.28 2.35 -5.46
N HIS A 239 10.53 2.76 -6.47
CA HIS A 239 10.44 2.02 -7.73
C HIS A 239 11.69 2.17 -8.63
N LEU A 240 12.47 3.25 -8.49
CA LEU A 240 13.62 3.57 -9.35
C LEU A 240 14.89 2.77 -9.04
#